data_AF-A0A2N3AIZ6-F1
#
_entry.id   AF-A0A2N3AIZ6-F1
#
_cell.length_a   1.000
_cell.length_b   1.000
_cell.length_c   1.000
_cell.angle_alpha   90.00
_cell.angle_beta   90.00
_cell.angle_gamma   90.00
#
_symmetry.space_group_name_H-M   'P 1'
#
loop_
_entity.id
_entity.type
_entity.pdbx_description
1 polymer ?
#
loop_
_entity_poly.entity_id
_entity_poly.type
_entity_poly.pdbx_seq_one_letter_code
_entity_poly.pdbx_strand_id
1 'polypeptide(L)'
;MKRKHLILLFVLALIIIVSCGLYYWLSDKSRLEKPVELIKVRFAMNPTFLGEAAFHLAYHNGYFKEEGLEITLIKNLAGWQSLKNLFEGDADIANVADLPISYSALDKKK
;
A
#
# COMPACT_ATOMS: atom_id res chain seq x y z
N MET A 1 -25.27 -14.95 -51.99
CA MET A 1 -24.87 -13.78 -51.16
C MET A 1 -24.77 -14.08 -49.67
N LYS A 2 -25.74 -14.77 -49.03
CA LYS A 2 -25.77 -15.02 -47.58
C LYS A 2 -24.52 -15.71 -46.98
N ARG A 3 -23.91 -16.66 -47.71
CA ARG A 3 -22.75 -17.44 -47.24
C ARG A 3 -21.46 -16.62 -47.11
N LYS A 4 -21.26 -15.61 -47.99
CA LYS A 4 -20.09 -14.71 -47.93
C LYS A 4 -20.21 -13.70 -46.78
N HIS A 5 -21.42 -13.20 -46.51
CA HIS A 5 -21.67 -12.34 -45.35
C HIS A 5 -21.55 -13.10 -44.02
N LEU A 6 -21.94 -14.37 -43.97
CA LEU A 6 -21.76 -15.22 -42.79
C LEU A 6 -20.27 -15.44 -42.46
N ILE A 7 -19.45 -15.72 -43.48
CA ILE A 7 -17.99 -15.86 -43.32
C ILE A 7 -17.36 -14.54 -42.86
N LEU A 8 -17.77 -13.41 -43.44
CA LEU A 8 -17.26 -12.10 -43.06
C LEU A 8 -17.56 -11.77 -41.59
N LEU A 9 -18.79 -12.03 -41.13
CA LEU A 9 -19.18 -11.82 -39.73
C LEU A 9 -18.39 -12.69 -38.76
N PHE A 10 -18.12 -13.94 -39.15
CA PHE A 10 -17.34 -14.86 -38.33
C PHE A 10 -15.88 -14.39 -38.18
N VAL A 11 -15.26 -13.93 -39.27
CA VAL A 11 -13.90 -13.36 -39.24
C VAL A 11 -13.86 -12.10 -38.37
N LEU A 12 -14.85 -11.22 -38.48
CA LEU A 12 -14.93 -10.00 -37.68
C LEU A 12 -15.06 -10.29 -36.18
N ALA A 13 -15.91 -11.25 -35.82
CA ALA A 13 -16.05 -11.70 -34.43
C ALA A 13 -14.73 -12.26 -33.87
N LEU A 14 -14.00 -13.02 -34.68
CA LEU A 14 -12.70 -13.60 -34.30
C LEU A 14 -11.65 -12.51 -34.05
N ILE A 15 -11.61 -11.48 -34.90
CA ILE A 15 -10.72 -10.31 -34.71
C ILE A 15 -11.06 -9.57 -33.41
N ILE A 16 -12.35 -9.39 -33.10
CA ILE A 16 -12.79 -8.72 -31.88
C ILE A 16 -12.37 -9.53 -30.64
N ILE A 17 -12.59 -10.85 -30.65
CA ILE A 17 -12.23 -11.74 -29.54
C ILE A 17 -10.71 -11.70 -29.31
N VAL A 18 -9.90 -11.80 -30.38
CA VAL A 18 -8.44 -11.74 -30.29
C VAL A 18 -7.99 -10.37 -29.79
N SER A 19 -8.58 -9.29 -30.27
CA SER A 19 -8.25 -7.92 -29.85
C SER A 19 -8.60 -7.67 -28.39
N CYS A 20 -9.77 -8.13 -27.92
CA CYS A 20 -10.14 -8.06 -26.51
C CYS A 20 -9.21 -8.91 -25.64
N GLY A 21 -8.89 -10.14 -26.07
CA GLY A 21 -7.94 -11.01 -25.36
C GLY A 21 -6.56 -10.36 -25.24
N LEU A 22 -6.06 -9.75 -26.32
CA LEU A 22 -4.79 -9.06 -26.33
C LEU A 22 -4.81 -7.79 -25.45
N TYR A 23 -5.91 -7.03 -25.48
CA TYR A 23 -6.08 -5.85 -24.63
C TYR A 23 -6.07 -6.23 -23.15
N TYR A 24 -6.82 -7.26 -22.75
CA TYR A 24 -6.81 -7.77 -21.38
C TYR A 24 -5.43 -8.30 -20.98
N TRP A 25 -4.77 -9.04 -21.89
CA TRP A 25 -3.46 -9.61 -21.63
C TRP A 25 -2.36 -8.55 -21.48
N LEU A 26 -2.41 -7.48 -22.27
CA LEU A 26 -1.49 -6.34 -22.17
C LEU A 26 -1.82 -5.40 -21.01
N SER A 27 -3.09 -5.32 -20.60
CA SER A 27 -3.53 -4.50 -19.46
C SER A 27 -3.25 -5.16 -18.11
N ASP A 28 -2.90 -6.44 -18.11
CA ASP A 28 -2.56 -7.20 -16.92
C ASP A 28 -1.17 -6.83 -16.40
N LYS A 29 -1.07 -5.66 -15.77
CA LYS A 29 0.16 -5.13 -15.14
C LYS A 29 0.74 -6.07 -14.08
N SER A 30 -0.07 -6.96 -13.51
CA SER A 30 0.36 -7.94 -12.49
C SER A 30 1.44 -8.90 -13.00
N ARG A 31 1.60 -9.04 -14.33
CA ARG A 31 2.60 -9.93 -14.95
C ARG A 31 4.01 -9.34 -15.02
N LEU A 32 4.15 -8.01 -14.91
CA LEU A 32 5.43 -7.32 -14.95
C LEU A 32 6.06 -7.17 -13.57
N GLU A 33 5.27 -7.36 -12.52
CA GLU A 33 5.72 -7.27 -11.14
C GLU A 33 6.36 -8.60 -10.74
N LYS A 34 7.70 -8.59 -10.67
CA LYS A 34 8.42 -9.64 -9.93
C LYS A 34 7.84 -9.67 -8.51
N PRO A 35 7.68 -10.84 -7.88
CA PRO A 35 7.32 -10.90 -6.46
C PRO A 35 8.38 -10.12 -5.68
N VAL A 36 8.02 -8.91 -5.23
CA VAL A 36 8.85 -8.08 -4.38
C VAL A 36 8.82 -8.74 -3.01
N GLU A 37 9.98 -9.18 -2.53
CA GLU A 37 10.12 -9.60 -1.14
C GLU A 37 9.80 -8.37 -0.28
N LEU A 38 8.67 -8.43 0.43
CA LEU A 38 8.19 -7.29 1.19
C LEU A 38 9.05 -7.08 2.43
N ILE A 39 9.52 -5.85 2.63
CA ILE A 39 10.21 -5.45 3.85
C ILE A 39 9.15 -5.25 4.94
N LYS A 40 9.26 -6.02 6.02
CA LYS A 40 8.36 -5.90 7.17
C LYS A 40 8.71 -4.67 8.00
N VAL A 41 7.71 -3.85 8.29
CA VAL A 41 7.85 -2.62 9.09
C VAL A 41 6.77 -2.56 10.16
N ARG A 42 7.17 -2.43 11.42
CA ARG A 42 6.27 -2.20 12.56
C ARG A 42 6.09 -0.70 12.76
N PHE A 43 4.87 -0.21 12.55
CA PHE A 43 4.51 1.20 12.62
C PHE A 43 3.65 1.48 13.85
N ALA A 44 4.19 2.19 14.84
CA ALA A 44 3.48 2.59 16.05
C ALA A 44 2.77 3.94 15.89
N MET A 45 1.49 3.99 16.25
CA MET A 45 0.64 5.15 15.96
C MET A 45 -0.56 5.31 16.88
N ASN A 46 -1.16 6.50 16.89
CA ASN A 46 -2.44 6.74 17.54
C ASN A 46 -3.57 6.77 16.49
N PRO A 47 -4.46 5.76 16.41
CA PRO A 47 -5.48 5.69 15.37
C PRO A 47 -6.56 6.78 15.48
N THR A 48 -6.59 7.54 16.58
CA THR A 48 -7.56 8.62 16.80
C THR A 48 -7.00 10.00 16.48
N PHE A 49 -5.70 10.11 16.18
CA PHE A 49 -5.08 11.38 15.87
C PHE A 49 -5.31 11.77 14.39
N LEU A 50 -6.03 12.88 14.18
CA LEU A 50 -6.40 13.35 12.84
C LEU A 50 -5.20 13.68 11.94
N GLY A 51 -4.05 14.02 12.51
CA GLY A 51 -2.81 14.26 11.76
C GLY A 51 -2.30 13.05 10.97
N GLU A 52 -2.85 11.85 11.24
CA GLU A 52 -2.43 10.60 10.58
C GLU A 52 -3.32 10.20 9.39
N ALA A 53 -4.27 11.05 8.97
CA ALA A 53 -5.24 10.72 7.94
C ALA A 53 -4.60 10.27 6.60
N ALA A 54 -3.51 10.91 6.19
CA ALA A 54 -2.79 10.55 4.96
C ALA A 54 -2.18 9.14 5.05
N PHE A 55 -1.63 8.78 6.21
CA PHE A 55 -1.09 7.44 6.45
C PHE A 55 -2.20 6.39 6.37
N HIS A 56 -3.35 6.64 7.01
CA HIS A 56 -4.49 5.74 6.94
C HIS A 56 -4.95 5.50 5.50
N LEU A 57 -5.06 6.56 4.70
CA LEU A 57 -5.43 6.45 3.29
C LEU A 57 -4.42 5.61 2.51
N ALA A 58 -3.13 5.86 2.67
CA ALA A 58 -2.06 5.11 2.01
C ALA A 58 -2.05 3.63 2.42
N TYR A 59 -2.24 3.34 3.71
CA TYR A 59 -2.33 1.98 4.23
C TYR A 59 -3.54 1.24 3.67
N HIS A 60 -4.71 1.88 3.67
CA HIS A 60 -5.94 1.27 3.15
C HIS A 60 -5.91 1.05 1.63
N ASN A 61 -5.30 1.96 0.88
CA ASN A 61 -5.19 1.84 -0.57
C ASN A 61 -4.06 0.89 -1.02
N GLY A 62 -3.24 0.39 -0.09
CA GLY A 62 -2.19 -0.58 -0.41
C GLY A 62 -0.89 0.04 -0.96
N TYR A 63 -0.73 1.37 -0.94
CA TYR A 63 0.45 2.05 -1.49
C TYR A 63 1.76 1.57 -0.86
N PHE A 64 1.77 1.22 0.42
CA PHE A 64 2.97 0.66 1.04
C PHE A 64 3.36 -0.69 0.42
N LYS A 65 2.39 -1.54 0.07
CA LYS A 65 2.67 -2.83 -0.58
C LYS A 65 3.18 -2.63 -1.99
N GLU A 66 2.65 -1.66 -2.73
CA GLU A 66 3.14 -1.26 -4.06
C GLU A 66 4.62 -0.82 -4.01
N GLU A 67 5.01 -0.16 -2.92
CA GLU A 67 6.40 0.24 -2.64
C GLU A 67 7.24 -0.86 -1.96
N GLY A 68 6.74 -2.10 -1.88
CA GLY A 68 7.49 -3.23 -1.33
C GLY A 68 7.54 -3.30 0.21
N LEU A 69 6.64 -2.62 0.91
CA LEU A 69 6.57 -2.57 2.37
C LEU A 69 5.35 -3.34 2.91
N GLU A 70 5.60 -4.24 3.86
CA GLU A 70 4.56 -4.91 4.64
C GLU A 70 4.44 -4.24 6.02
N ILE A 71 3.44 -3.37 6.16
CA ILE A 71 3.21 -2.61 7.39
C ILE A 71 2.41 -3.42 8.40
N THR A 72 2.93 -3.55 9.63
CA THR A 72 2.21 -4.03 10.82
C THR A 72 1.93 -2.86 11.75
N LEU A 73 0.66 -2.60 12.05
CA LEU A 73 0.26 -1.47 12.90
C LEU A 73 0.30 -1.83 14.39
N ILE A 74 0.99 -1.00 15.18
CA ILE A 74 0.95 -1.02 16.64
C ILE A 74 0.12 0.17 17.10
N LYS A 75 -1.09 -0.08 17.58
CA LYS A 75 -2.05 0.97 17.95
C LYS A 75 -1.89 1.32 19.42
N ASN A 76 -1.61 2.60 19.67
CA ASN A 76 -1.46 3.17 21.00
C ASN A 76 -2.54 4.21 21.30
N LEU A 77 -2.74 4.52 22.58
CA LEU A 77 -3.70 5.54 23.02
C LEU A 77 -3.14 6.96 22.87
N ALA A 78 -1.81 7.12 22.88
CA ALA A 78 -1.15 8.41 22.79
C ALA A 78 0.20 8.33 22.07
N GLY A 79 0.61 9.44 21.46
CA GLY A 79 1.87 9.50 20.68
C GLY A 79 3.13 9.22 21.50
N TRP A 80 3.17 9.57 22.79
CA TRP A 80 4.31 9.25 23.66
C TRP A 80 4.52 7.73 23.84
N GLN A 81 3.44 6.94 23.78
CA GLN A 81 3.54 5.48 23.82
C GLN A 81 4.11 4.94 22.51
N SER A 82 3.76 5.54 21.37
CA SER A 82 4.39 5.20 20.08
C SER A 82 5.88 5.50 20.10
N LEU A 83 6.27 6.65 20.63
CA LEU A 83 7.68 7.01 20.80
C LEU A 83 8.41 6.05 21.75
N LYS A 84 7.76 5.61 22.83
CA LYS A 84 8.29 4.58 23.74
C LYS A 84 8.56 3.27 23.01
N ASN A 85 7.60 2.77 22.21
CA ASN A 85 7.76 1.53 21.44
C ASN A 85 8.96 1.62 20.47
N LEU A 86 9.21 2.80 19.88
CA LEU A 86 10.38 3.01 19.03
C LEU A 86 11.69 2.88 19.83
N PHE A 87 11.78 3.50 21.01
CA PHE A 87 12.99 3.43 21.84
C PHE A 87 13.25 2.05 22.45
N GLU A 88 12.19 1.29 22.74
CA GLU A 88 12.28 -0.07 23.27
C GLU A 88 12.57 -1.11 22.17
N GLY A 89 12.53 -0.72 20.89
CA GLY A 89 12.72 -1.63 19.76
C GLY A 89 11.50 -2.46 19.41
N ASP A 90 10.33 -2.14 19.98
CA ASP A 90 9.04 -2.77 19.69
C ASP A 90 8.41 -2.27 18.38
N ALA A 91 8.83 -1.09 17.91
CA ALA A 91 8.45 -0.52 16.63
C ALA A 91 9.68 -0.09 15.82
N ASP A 92 9.55 -0.10 14.49
CA ASP A 92 10.60 0.36 13.57
C ASP A 92 10.39 1.84 13.21
N ILE A 93 9.13 2.28 13.19
CA ILE A 93 8.72 3.68 12.98
C ILE A 93 7.64 4.02 13.99
N ALA A 94 7.65 5.26 14.50
CA ALA A 94 6.59 5.80 15.35
C ALA A 94 6.10 7.15 14.83
N ASN A 95 4.79 7.33 14.77
CA ASN A 95 4.17 8.62 14.54
C ASN A 95 3.85 9.31 15.87
N VAL A 96 4.19 10.58 15.98
CA VAL A 96 4.03 11.37 17.19
C VAL A 96 4.01 12.86 16.85
N ALA A 97 3.34 13.66 17.67
CA ALA A 97 3.44 15.11 17.59
C ALA A 97 4.85 15.61 17.98
N ASP A 98 5.10 16.88 17.70
CA ASP A 98 6.33 17.60 18.00
C ASP A 98 6.67 17.68 19.50
N LEU A 99 5.66 17.82 20.36
CA LEU A 99 5.86 17.95 21.80
C LEU A 99 6.55 16.73 22.44
N PRO A 100 6.08 15.47 22.26
CA PRO A 100 6.79 14.32 22.83
C PRO A 100 8.23 14.15 22.33
N ILE A 101 8.53 14.52 21.08
CA ILE A 101 9.92 14.55 20.57
C ILE A 101 10.74 15.58 21.33
N SER A 102 10.20 16.79 21.50
CA SER A 102 10.87 17.88 22.22
C SER A 102 11.15 17.51 23.67
N TYR A 103 10.17 16.95 24.37
CA TYR A 103 10.35 16.43 25.73
C TYR A 103 11.41 15.33 25.77
N SER A 104 11.34 14.35 24.87
CA SER A 104 12.33 13.26 24.84
C SER A 104 13.75 13.73 24.53
N ALA A 105 13.92 14.80 23.74
CA ALA A 105 15.23 15.34 23.41
C ALA A 105 15.84 16.17 24.55
N LEU A 106 14.99 16.83 25.35
CA LEU A 106 15.42 17.73 26.42
C LEU A 106 15.47 17.06 27.80
N ASP A 107 14.69 16.00 28.02
CA ASP A 107 14.71 15.25 29.26
C ASP A 107 15.95 14.35 29.31
N LYS A 108 17.05 14.91 29.84
CA LYS A 108 18.34 14.25 30.03
C LYS A 108 18.35 13.19 31.14
N LYS A 109 17.20 12.74 31.65
CA LYS A 109 17.16 11.70 32.69
C LYS A 109 17.31 10.31 32.07
N LYS A 110 18.57 9.87 31.98
CA LYS A 110 18.91 8.46 32.24
C LYS A 110 18.85 8.20 33.74
#